data_AF-A0A2S2GHR5-F1
#
_entry.id   AF-A0A2S2GHR5-F1
#
_cell.length_a   1.000
_cell.length_b   1.000
_cell.length_c   1.000
_cell.angle_alpha   90.00
_cell.angle_beta   90.00
_cell.angle_gamma   90.00
#
_symmetry.space_group_name_H-M   'P 1'
#
loop_
_entity.id
_entity.type
_entity.pdbx_description
1 polymer ?
#
loop_
_entity_poly.entity_id
_entity_poly.type
_entity_poly.pdbx_seq_one_letter_code
_entity_poly.pdbx_strand_id
1 'polypeptide(L)'
;MLEDIVSNVPRARHAVLLSADGLPRGATEGLAEKDVRTISAAMAGMQSLSRATAHFAGTVGDRQWSQTIIEFSHGWIFLIGAGQGAYLAAAAEPDVDMQQISFRMHRLVARLGNNLTSPPRVSAQEEGEAAGAASARREGTSPSGFVLADLDQVITDVQGARHAVLLGSDGLPRGATSGMSRDMADTISAAMTGIHAYSRVTSQFAGSPEDAAWRQTVIEFQHGWTFLIAAGDGAFLAAAAEHDCDIEEFATRLHEVVPKLRAPEAPWSKAVGHA
;
A
#
# COMPACT_ATOMS: atom_id res chain seq x y z
N MET A 1 13.58 3.95 24.68
CA MET A 1 12.93 5.00 23.87
C MET A 1 11.78 4.46 23.02
N LEU A 2 11.93 3.34 22.30
CA LEU A 2 10.80 2.72 21.58
C LEU A 2 9.65 2.29 22.51
N GLU A 3 9.98 1.84 23.72
CA GLU A 3 9.02 1.55 24.81
C GLU A 3 8.07 2.69 25.13
N ASP A 4 8.43 3.92 24.77
CA ASP A 4 7.59 5.09 24.97
C ASP A 4 6.26 4.99 24.22
N ILE A 5 6.22 4.29 23.08
CA ILE A 5 4.98 4.05 22.33
C ILE A 5 4.10 3.08 23.13
N VAL A 6 4.63 1.91 23.46
CA VAL A 6 3.87 0.82 24.13
C VAL A 6 3.44 1.23 25.53
N SER A 7 4.28 1.94 26.28
CA SER A 7 3.99 2.37 27.66
C SER A 7 2.98 3.52 27.76
N ASN A 8 2.77 4.30 26.70
CA ASN A 8 1.94 5.53 26.77
C ASN A 8 0.76 5.55 25.82
N VAL A 9 0.63 4.54 24.97
CA VAL A 9 -0.51 4.38 24.07
C VAL A 9 -1.23 3.11 24.49
N PRO A 10 -2.39 3.20 25.16
CA PRO A 10 -3.18 2.03 25.48
C PRO A 10 -3.42 1.22 24.20
N ARG A 11 -3.24 -0.10 24.30
CA ARG A 11 -3.47 -1.03 23.18
C ARG A 11 -2.44 -0.90 22.04
N ALA A 12 -1.35 -0.17 22.21
CA ALA A 12 -0.14 -0.39 21.43
C ALA A 12 0.55 -1.69 21.89
N ARG A 13 1.03 -2.50 20.94
CA ARG A 13 1.65 -3.80 21.21
C ARG A 13 3.16 -3.74 21.18
N HIS A 14 3.71 -3.30 20.04
CA HIS A 14 5.15 -3.34 19.80
C HIS A 14 5.58 -2.19 18.88
N ALA A 15 6.87 -1.85 18.92
CA ALA A 15 7.49 -0.97 17.95
C ALA A 15 8.87 -1.48 17.53
N VAL A 16 9.23 -1.29 16.26
CA VAL A 16 10.51 -1.67 15.66
C VAL A 16 11.06 -0.49 14.89
N LEU A 17 12.30 -0.10 15.18
CA LEU A 17 13.09 0.82 14.36
C LEU A 17 13.96 -0.03 13.42
N LEU A 18 13.92 0.27 12.12
CA LEU A 18 14.66 -0.47 11.10
C LEU A 18 15.35 0.49 10.11
N SER A 19 16.41 0.03 9.43
CA SER A 19 16.98 0.75 8.29
C SER A 19 16.33 0.35 6.96
N ALA A 20 16.57 1.16 5.92
CA ALA A 20 15.98 0.96 4.60
C ALA A 20 16.45 -0.31 3.87
N ASP A 21 17.51 -0.96 4.36
CA ASP A 21 17.98 -2.28 3.92
C ASP A 21 17.30 -3.44 4.67
N GLY A 22 16.38 -3.16 5.59
CA GLY A 22 15.63 -4.17 6.35
C GLY A 22 16.33 -4.67 7.61
N LEU A 23 17.42 -4.03 8.05
CA LEU A 23 18.10 -4.41 9.29
C LEU A 23 17.44 -3.75 10.51
N PRO A 24 17.14 -4.50 11.59
CA PRO A 24 16.63 -3.92 12.82
C PRO A 24 17.69 -3.06 13.51
N ARG A 25 17.25 -1.90 14.01
CA ARG A 25 18.04 -0.94 14.80
C ARG A 25 17.57 -0.87 16.25
N GLY A 26 16.38 -1.36 16.54
CA GLY A 26 15.85 -1.53 17.89
C GLY A 26 14.42 -2.07 17.83
N ALA A 27 13.98 -2.70 18.91
CA ALA A 27 12.61 -3.17 19.07
C ALA A 27 12.17 -2.99 20.52
N THR A 28 10.87 -2.95 20.75
CA THR A 28 10.31 -3.08 22.10
C THR A 28 10.44 -4.51 22.62
N GLU A 29 10.39 -4.67 23.93
CA GLU A 29 10.37 -5.97 24.59
C GLU A 29 9.18 -6.84 24.15
N GLY A 30 9.29 -8.15 24.36
CA GLY A 30 8.23 -9.12 24.05
C GLY A 30 8.23 -9.66 22.61
N LEU A 31 9.06 -9.13 21.71
CA LEU A 31 9.26 -9.70 20.37
C LEU A 31 10.44 -10.68 20.33
N ALA A 32 10.25 -11.83 19.69
CA ALA A 32 11.36 -12.72 19.41
C ALA A 32 12.28 -12.12 18.35
N GLU A 33 13.59 -12.32 18.49
CA GLU A 33 14.61 -11.75 17.60
C GLU A 33 14.40 -12.12 16.12
N LYS A 34 13.93 -13.35 15.87
CA LYS A 34 13.56 -13.82 14.52
C LYS A 34 12.43 -12.97 13.92
N ASP A 35 11.44 -12.60 14.73
CA ASP A 35 10.26 -11.87 14.27
C ASP A 35 10.64 -10.42 14.00
N VAL A 36 11.47 -9.81 14.86
CA VAL A 36 12.04 -8.48 14.64
C VAL A 36 12.76 -8.40 13.29
N ARG A 37 13.59 -9.40 12.94
CA ARG A 37 14.25 -9.47 11.62
C ARG A 37 13.26 -9.61 10.47
N THR A 38 12.30 -10.53 10.58
CA THR A 38 11.28 -10.74 9.56
C THR A 38 10.45 -9.47 9.31
N ILE A 39 9.99 -8.82 10.39
CA ILE A 39 9.22 -7.58 10.32
C ILE A 39 10.05 -6.47 9.68
N SER A 40 11.32 -6.31 10.08
CA SER A 40 12.19 -5.28 9.51
C SER A 40 12.42 -5.48 8.00
N ALA A 41 12.71 -6.72 7.58
CA ALA A 41 12.88 -7.03 6.16
C ALA A 41 11.60 -6.78 5.35
N ALA A 42 10.44 -7.22 5.87
CA ALA A 42 9.17 -7.05 5.21
C ALA A 42 8.74 -5.58 5.12
N MET A 43 8.95 -4.77 6.16
CA MET A 43 8.62 -3.34 6.17
C MET A 43 9.51 -2.54 5.21
N ALA A 44 10.80 -2.88 5.11
CA ALA A 44 11.69 -2.26 4.11
C ALA A 44 11.27 -2.61 2.67
N GLY A 45 10.91 -3.88 2.43
CA GLY A 45 10.39 -4.34 1.14
C GLY A 45 9.07 -3.64 0.76
N MET A 46 8.13 -3.54 1.71
CA MET A 46 6.87 -2.84 1.54
C MET A 46 7.11 -1.37 1.18
N GLN A 47 7.96 -0.67 1.94
CA GLN A 47 8.26 0.74 1.67
C GLN A 47 8.91 0.95 0.29
N SER A 48 9.77 0.02 -0.14
CA SER A 48 10.38 0.07 -1.48
C SER A 48 9.32 -0.05 -2.59
N LEU A 49 8.37 -0.99 -2.45
CA LEU A 49 7.26 -1.14 -3.38
C LEU A 49 6.31 0.06 -3.34
N SER A 50 5.98 0.58 -2.16
CA SER A 50 5.18 1.80 -2.00
C SER A 50 5.80 2.96 -2.79
N ARG A 51 7.12 3.16 -2.68
CA ARG A 51 7.81 4.22 -3.46
C ARG A 51 7.73 3.97 -4.97
N ALA A 52 7.84 2.72 -5.42
CA ALA A 52 7.73 2.38 -6.84
C ALA A 52 6.33 2.66 -7.41
N THR A 53 5.29 2.60 -6.58
CA THR A 53 3.91 2.86 -6.97
C THR A 53 3.47 4.32 -6.78
N ALA A 54 4.36 5.22 -6.36
CA ALA A 54 3.99 6.61 -6.05
C ALA A 54 3.30 7.32 -7.21
N HIS A 55 3.67 7.02 -8.46
CA HIS A 55 3.02 7.59 -9.64
C HIS A 55 1.51 7.29 -9.74
N PHE A 56 1.04 6.22 -9.10
CA PHE A 56 -0.37 5.82 -9.10
C PHE A 56 -1.24 6.84 -8.36
N ALA A 57 -0.73 7.39 -7.24
CA ALA A 57 -1.38 8.42 -6.45
C ALA A 57 -1.41 9.79 -7.17
N GLY A 58 -0.58 9.99 -8.20
CA GLY A 58 -0.60 11.18 -9.03
C GLY A 58 0.71 11.38 -9.79
N THR A 59 0.66 12.22 -10.83
CA THR A 59 1.83 12.52 -11.67
C THR A 59 2.55 13.80 -11.26
N VAL A 60 1.89 14.66 -10.47
CA VAL A 60 2.33 16.01 -10.10
C VAL A 60 2.76 16.04 -8.63
N GLY A 61 3.79 16.83 -8.32
CA GLY A 61 4.22 17.09 -6.95
C GLY A 61 5.34 16.19 -6.44
N ASP A 62 5.67 16.37 -5.16
CA ASP A 62 6.66 15.56 -4.48
C ASP A 62 6.10 14.15 -4.24
N ARG A 63 6.81 13.14 -4.76
CA ARG A 63 6.44 11.72 -4.64
C ARG A 63 6.95 11.08 -3.35
N GLN A 64 7.34 11.91 -2.39
CA GLN A 64 7.76 11.45 -1.08
C GLN A 64 6.65 10.67 -0.39
N TRP A 65 7.00 9.44 0.00
CA TRP A 65 6.18 8.59 0.86
C TRP A 65 6.14 9.17 2.27
N SER A 66 4.93 9.23 2.85
CA SER A 66 4.68 9.74 4.20
C SER A 66 4.56 8.58 5.19
N GLN A 67 3.61 7.67 4.94
CA GLN A 67 3.35 6.53 5.81
C GLN A 67 2.63 5.38 5.09
N THR A 68 2.65 4.21 5.71
CA THR A 68 1.83 3.06 5.33
C THR A 68 1.09 2.55 6.56
N ILE A 69 -0.21 2.29 6.40
CA ILE A 69 -1.09 1.73 7.42
C ILE A 69 -1.62 0.40 6.89
N ILE A 70 -1.55 -0.65 7.71
CA ILE A 70 -2.07 -1.98 7.38
C ILE A 70 -3.12 -2.33 8.43
N GLU A 71 -4.31 -2.68 7.96
CA GLU A 71 -5.40 -3.14 8.80
C GLU A 71 -5.55 -4.66 8.69
N PHE A 72 -5.64 -5.29 9.85
CA PHE A 72 -6.11 -6.65 10.02
C PHE A 72 -7.38 -6.67 10.88
N SER A 73 -8.13 -7.77 10.84
CA SER A 73 -9.27 -8.00 11.72
C SER A 73 -8.91 -7.89 13.21
N HIS A 74 -7.65 -8.15 13.56
CA HIS A 74 -7.16 -8.24 14.92
C HIS A 74 -6.15 -7.15 15.31
N GLY A 75 -5.89 -6.18 14.44
CA GLY A 75 -5.01 -5.06 14.79
C GLY A 75 -4.51 -4.25 13.61
N TRP A 76 -3.61 -3.33 13.93
CA TRP A 76 -3.06 -2.35 13.00
C TRP A 76 -1.54 -2.44 12.97
N ILE A 77 -0.95 -2.11 11.83
CA ILE A 77 0.47 -1.82 11.68
C ILE A 77 0.62 -0.45 11.03
N PHE A 78 1.46 0.39 11.62
CA PHE A 78 1.81 1.70 11.12
C PHE A 78 3.30 1.70 10.76
N LEU A 79 3.67 2.28 9.63
CA LEU A 79 5.04 2.45 9.19
C LEU A 79 5.25 3.90 8.77
N ILE A 80 6.19 4.61 9.41
CA ILE A 80 6.53 6.00 9.08
C ILE A 80 8.04 6.18 8.87
N GLY A 81 8.41 7.26 8.17
CA GLY A 81 9.81 7.68 8.05
C GLY A 81 10.42 8.04 9.41
N ALA A 82 11.63 7.57 9.69
CA ALA A 82 12.37 7.85 10.92
C ALA A 82 13.71 8.54 10.66
N GLY A 83 13.75 9.41 9.65
CA GLY A 83 14.97 10.05 9.13
C GLY A 83 15.50 9.38 7.86
N GLN A 84 16.65 9.85 7.37
CA GLN A 84 17.24 9.35 6.12
C GLN A 84 17.66 7.88 6.28
N GLY A 85 17.04 7.01 5.49
CA GLY A 85 17.35 5.58 5.46
C GLY A 85 16.87 4.78 6.67
N ALA A 86 15.90 5.29 7.44
CA ALA A 86 15.32 4.57 8.57
C ALA A 86 13.79 4.71 8.64
N TYR A 87 13.14 3.68 9.20
CA TYR A 87 11.69 3.63 9.36
C TYR A 87 11.33 3.17 10.77
N LEU A 88 10.19 3.66 11.25
CA LEU A 88 9.59 3.24 12.52
C LEU A 88 8.28 2.50 12.22
N ALA A 89 8.23 1.22 12.59
CA ALA A 89 7.04 0.41 12.54
C ALA A 89 6.43 0.30 13.96
N ALA A 90 5.11 0.39 14.09
CA ALA A 90 4.40 0.11 15.33
C ALA A 90 3.17 -0.75 15.07
N ALA A 91 2.84 -1.63 16.01
CA ALA A 91 1.68 -2.49 15.96
C ALA A 91 0.74 -2.22 17.13
N ALA A 92 -0.55 -2.41 16.92
CA ALA A 92 -1.58 -2.11 17.90
C ALA A 92 -2.84 -2.97 17.76
N GLU A 93 -3.69 -2.98 18.79
CA GLU A 93 -4.98 -3.68 18.80
C GLU A 93 -6.06 -2.91 18.02
N PRO A 94 -7.18 -3.56 17.63
CA PRO A 94 -8.17 -2.98 16.70
C PRO A 94 -8.78 -1.64 17.11
N ASP A 95 -8.89 -1.39 18.40
CA ASP A 95 -9.52 -0.23 19.04
C ASP A 95 -8.48 0.68 19.74
N VAL A 96 -7.23 0.61 19.30
CA VAL A 96 -6.23 1.62 19.63
C VAL A 96 -6.73 2.99 19.17
N ASP A 97 -6.40 4.03 19.95
CA ASP A 97 -6.55 5.41 19.47
C ASP A 97 -5.50 5.68 18.38
N MET A 98 -5.95 5.69 17.12
CA MET A 98 -5.11 5.90 15.94
C MET A 98 -4.42 7.27 15.94
N GLN A 99 -5.08 8.30 16.46
CA GLN A 99 -4.49 9.64 16.52
C GLN A 99 -3.37 9.64 17.56
N GLN A 100 -3.58 8.99 18.71
CA GLN A 100 -2.61 8.94 19.78
C GLN A 100 -1.36 8.13 19.39
N ILE A 101 -1.52 6.97 18.76
CA ILE A 101 -0.36 6.18 18.29
C ILE A 101 0.43 6.96 17.23
N SER A 102 -0.26 7.56 16.26
CA SER A 102 0.37 8.34 15.20
C SER A 102 1.13 9.54 15.77
N PHE A 103 0.51 10.29 16.68
CA PHE A 103 1.17 11.40 17.38
C PHE A 103 2.42 10.94 18.13
N ARG A 104 2.34 9.82 18.85
CA ARG A 104 3.47 9.30 19.63
C ARG A 104 4.62 8.84 18.73
N MET A 105 4.32 8.18 17.61
CA MET A 105 5.31 7.78 16.62
C MET A 105 6.04 8.99 16.04
N HIS A 106 5.32 10.02 15.59
CA HIS A 106 5.92 11.25 15.06
C HIS A 106 6.78 11.98 16.09
N ARG A 107 6.32 12.06 17.35
CA ARG A 107 7.12 12.62 18.45
C ARG A 107 8.39 11.82 18.71
N LEU A 108 8.34 10.49 18.60
CA LEU A 108 9.52 9.64 18.72
C LEU A 108 10.49 9.88 17.58
N VAL A 109 10.01 9.96 16.33
CA VAL A 109 10.82 10.28 15.15
C VAL A 109 11.48 11.65 15.27
N ALA A 110 10.76 12.68 15.72
CA ALA A 110 11.35 14.00 15.94
C ALA A 110 12.51 13.96 16.95
N ARG A 111 12.38 13.16 18.02
CA ARG A 111 13.46 12.94 19.00
C ARG A 111 14.62 12.13 18.41
N LEU A 112 14.34 11.15 17.55
CA LEU A 112 15.37 10.38 16.84
C LEU A 112 16.18 11.27 15.90
N GLY A 113 15.53 12.14 15.13
CA GLY A 113 16.19 13.09 14.22
C GLY A 113 17.19 13.99 14.92
N ASN A 114 16.89 14.41 16.17
CA ASN A 114 17.81 15.19 17.00
C ASN A 114 19.02 14.38 17.53
N ASN A 115 18.97 13.05 17.48
CA ASN A 115 20.05 12.15 17.92
C ASN A 115 20.80 11.47 16.76
N LEU A 116 20.31 11.61 15.52
CA LEU A 116 20.84 10.97 14.31
C LEU A 116 21.48 11.98 13.34
N THR A 117 21.80 13.19 13.78
CA THR A 117 22.56 14.16 12.98
C THR A 117 23.97 13.64 12.69
N SER A 118 24.13 12.95 11.57
CA SER A 118 25.39 12.75 10.88
C SER A 118 25.31 13.52 9.55
N PRO A 119 26.33 14.34 9.20
CA PRO A 119 26.27 15.20 8.02
C PRO A 119 26.17 14.41 6.70
N PRO A 120 25.67 15.05 5.62
CA PRO A 120 25.37 14.39 4.36
C PRO A 120 26.60 13.72 3.74
N ARG A 121 26.45 12.48 3.26
CA ARG A 121 27.36 11.96 2.23
C ARG A 121 26.85 12.45 0.87
N VAL A 122 27.71 13.19 0.19
CA VAL A 122 27.52 13.79 -1.13
C VAL A 122 27.12 12.73 -2.16
N SER A 123 26.08 13.03 -2.93
CA SER A 123 25.64 12.30 -4.11
C SER A 123 26.75 12.30 -5.17
N ALA A 124 27.17 11.11 -5.62
CA ALA A 124 27.89 10.98 -6.87
C ALA A 124 26.86 10.71 -7.97
N GLN A 125 26.81 11.66 -8.89
CA GLN A 125 25.95 11.71 -10.07
C GLN A 125 26.34 10.62 -11.08
N GLU A 126 25.33 10.06 -11.74
CA GLU A 126 25.43 9.08 -12.81
C GLU A 126 26.08 9.68 -14.07
N GLU A 127 26.98 8.92 -14.70
CA GLU A 127 27.25 8.96 -16.15
C GLU A 127 27.13 7.53 -16.67
N GLY A 128 26.28 7.34 -17.69
CA GLY A 128 25.76 6.05 -18.10
C GLY A 128 26.53 5.34 -19.21
N GLU A 129 26.05 4.14 -19.55
CA GLU A 129 26.05 3.66 -20.93
C GLU A 129 24.99 2.57 -21.15
N ALA A 130 24.41 2.58 -22.34
CA ALA A 130 23.22 1.87 -22.75
C ALA A 130 23.48 0.41 -23.18
N ALA A 131 22.48 -0.45 -22.99
CA ALA A 131 22.31 -1.65 -23.81
C ALA A 131 20.81 -1.93 -23.98
N GLY A 132 20.35 -1.89 -25.22
CA GLY A 132 18.95 -1.98 -25.60
C GLY A 132 18.36 -3.40 -25.55
N ALA A 133 17.05 -3.44 -25.38
CA ALA A 133 16.20 -4.52 -25.88
C ALA A 133 14.95 -3.87 -26.48
N ALA A 134 14.78 -4.03 -27.79
CA ALA A 134 13.63 -3.56 -28.53
C ALA A 134 12.38 -4.32 -28.06
N SER A 135 11.39 -3.60 -27.51
CA SER A 135 10.03 -4.11 -27.38
C SER A 135 9.21 -3.62 -28.57
N ALA A 136 8.74 -4.59 -29.36
CA ALA A 136 7.91 -4.35 -30.52
C ALA A 136 6.60 -3.68 -30.11
N ARG A 137 6.35 -2.48 -30.63
CA ARG A 137 5.03 -1.84 -30.61
C ARG A 137 4.02 -2.79 -31.25
N ARG A 138 3.09 -3.28 -30.46
CA ARG A 138 1.80 -3.77 -30.95
C ARG A 138 0.77 -2.71 -30.61
N GLU A 139 0.43 -1.91 -31.61
CA GLU A 139 -0.88 -1.26 -31.66
C GLU A 139 -1.93 -2.37 -31.58
N GLY A 140 -2.62 -2.42 -30.43
CA GLY A 140 -3.71 -3.34 -30.17
C GLY A 140 -4.91 -2.52 -29.73
N THR A 141 -5.84 -2.34 -30.65
CA THR A 141 -7.22 -1.89 -30.45
C THR A 141 -7.78 -2.41 -29.12
N SER A 142 -8.29 -1.51 -28.27
CA SER A 142 -8.97 -1.88 -27.02
C SER A 142 -10.10 -2.87 -27.28
N PRO A 143 -10.11 -4.06 -26.67
CA PRO A 143 -11.34 -4.81 -26.55
C PRO A 143 -12.18 -4.18 -25.45
N SER A 144 -13.44 -3.88 -25.76
CA SER A 144 -14.51 -3.72 -24.78
C SER A 144 -14.48 -4.92 -23.83
N GLY A 145 -14.08 -4.73 -22.57
CA GLY A 145 -13.97 -5.80 -21.56
C GLY A 145 -12.95 -5.54 -20.44
N PHE A 146 -12.00 -4.62 -20.62
CA PHE A 146 -11.05 -4.26 -19.55
C PHE A 146 -11.55 -3.11 -18.66
N VAL A 147 -12.47 -2.29 -19.15
CA VAL A 147 -13.00 -1.14 -18.41
C VAL A 147 -14.18 -1.57 -17.55
N LEU A 148 -14.15 -1.22 -16.26
CA LEU A 148 -15.22 -1.48 -15.31
C LEU A 148 -16.02 -0.20 -15.06
N ALA A 149 -17.22 -0.10 -15.65
CA ALA A 149 -18.06 1.10 -15.55
C ALA A 149 -18.43 1.47 -14.11
N ASP A 150 -18.63 0.47 -13.23
CA ASP A 150 -18.87 0.70 -11.81
C ASP A 150 -17.68 1.41 -11.12
N LEU A 151 -16.44 1.13 -11.54
CA LEU A 151 -15.26 1.85 -11.02
C LEU A 151 -15.20 3.27 -11.56
N ASP A 152 -15.52 3.50 -12.84
CA ASP A 152 -15.57 4.85 -13.42
C ASP A 152 -16.61 5.72 -12.70
N GLN A 153 -17.74 5.14 -12.30
CA GLN A 153 -18.74 5.84 -11.50
C GLN A 153 -18.16 6.28 -10.15
N VAL A 154 -17.45 5.39 -9.44
CA VAL A 154 -16.80 5.73 -8.16
C VAL A 154 -15.79 6.88 -8.34
N ILE A 155 -14.97 6.85 -9.39
CA ILE A 155 -14.00 7.93 -9.66
C ILE A 155 -14.71 9.25 -9.99
N THR A 156 -15.85 9.21 -10.68
CA THR A 156 -16.60 10.41 -11.05
C THR A 156 -17.32 11.03 -9.85
N ASP A 157 -17.81 10.19 -8.92
CA ASP A 157 -18.61 10.63 -7.78
C ASP A 157 -17.79 11.29 -6.67
N VAL A 158 -16.49 10.95 -6.58
CA VAL A 158 -15.63 11.41 -5.48
C VAL A 158 -14.55 12.35 -6.00
N GLN A 159 -14.60 13.61 -5.55
CA GLN A 159 -13.59 14.60 -5.93
C GLN A 159 -12.19 14.15 -5.48
N GLY A 160 -11.22 14.25 -6.39
CA GLY A 160 -9.84 13.84 -6.13
C GLY A 160 -9.58 12.35 -6.32
N ALA A 161 -10.59 11.50 -6.53
CA ALA A 161 -10.38 10.12 -6.93
C ALA A 161 -9.77 10.06 -8.36
N ARG A 162 -8.84 9.12 -8.61
CA ARG A 162 -8.10 9.07 -9.88
C ARG A 162 -8.28 7.78 -10.66
N HIS A 163 -7.85 6.67 -10.07
CA HIS A 163 -7.74 5.39 -10.77
C HIS A 163 -8.10 4.25 -9.82
N ALA A 164 -8.64 3.19 -10.39
CA ALA A 164 -8.85 1.93 -9.69
C ALA A 164 -8.64 0.75 -10.62
N VAL A 165 -8.08 -0.34 -10.08
CA VAL A 165 -7.85 -1.61 -10.78
C VAL A 165 -8.23 -2.78 -9.88
N LEU A 166 -9.06 -3.67 -10.41
CA LEU A 166 -9.36 -4.96 -9.82
C LEU A 166 -8.30 -5.96 -10.28
N LEU A 167 -7.68 -6.67 -9.33
CA LEU A 167 -6.68 -7.70 -9.60
C LEU A 167 -7.05 -9.02 -8.94
N GLY A 168 -6.73 -10.13 -9.60
CA GLY A 168 -6.99 -11.47 -9.10
C GLY A 168 -6.00 -11.91 -8.02
N SER A 169 -6.26 -13.08 -7.43
CA SER A 169 -5.34 -13.75 -6.51
C SER A 169 -4.03 -14.19 -7.15
N ASP A 170 -4.01 -14.26 -8.48
CA ASP A 170 -2.83 -14.50 -9.32
C ASP A 170 -2.02 -13.21 -9.60
N GLY A 171 -2.51 -12.07 -9.13
CA GLY A 171 -1.87 -10.77 -9.34
C GLY A 171 -2.12 -10.16 -10.73
N LEU A 172 -2.96 -10.78 -11.56
CA LEU A 172 -3.30 -10.27 -12.89
C LEU A 172 -4.44 -9.26 -12.81
N PRO A 173 -4.37 -8.13 -13.55
CA PRO A 173 -5.49 -7.20 -13.63
C PRO A 173 -6.69 -7.85 -14.34
N ARG A 174 -7.86 -7.71 -13.73
CA ARG A 174 -9.15 -8.20 -14.24
C ARG A 174 -10.01 -7.10 -14.84
N GLY A 175 -9.75 -5.85 -14.47
CA GLY A 175 -10.36 -4.67 -15.07
C GLY A 175 -9.98 -3.40 -14.31
N ALA A 176 -10.12 -2.25 -14.95
CA ALA A 176 -9.73 -0.97 -14.39
C ALA A 176 -10.67 0.17 -14.82
N THR A 177 -10.46 1.34 -14.25
CA THR A 177 -11.09 2.60 -14.71
C THR A 177 -10.62 2.98 -16.12
N SER A 178 -11.46 3.62 -16.93
CA SER A 178 -11.16 3.99 -18.32
C SER A 178 -9.95 4.92 -18.48
N GLY A 179 -9.64 5.73 -17.47
CA GLY A 179 -8.47 6.60 -17.45
C GLY A 179 -7.13 5.88 -17.19
N MET A 180 -7.14 4.55 -16.96
CA MET A 180 -5.96 3.77 -16.63
C MET A 180 -5.45 2.98 -17.83
N SER A 181 -4.19 3.19 -18.20
CA SER A 181 -3.55 2.39 -19.26
C SER A 181 -3.32 0.94 -18.81
N ARG A 182 -3.22 0.02 -19.77
CA ARG A 182 -2.95 -1.39 -19.48
C ARG A 182 -1.59 -1.59 -18.81
N ASP A 183 -0.55 -0.91 -19.28
CA ASP A 183 0.79 -0.99 -18.69
C ASP A 183 0.79 -0.50 -17.22
N MET A 184 0.02 0.55 -16.92
CA MET A 184 -0.15 1.01 -15.55
C MET A 184 -0.90 -0.05 -14.73
N ALA A 185 -1.97 -0.63 -15.26
CA ALA A 185 -2.72 -1.68 -14.56
C ALA A 185 -1.88 -2.92 -14.27
N ASP A 186 -1.06 -3.38 -15.22
CA ASP A 186 -0.15 -4.51 -15.04
C ASP A 186 0.91 -4.18 -13.97
N THR A 187 1.52 -2.99 -14.05
CA THR A 187 2.56 -2.54 -13.11
C THR A 187 2.03 -2.42 -11.69
N ILE A 188 0.86 -1.78 -11.52
CA ILE A 188 0.23 -1.60 -10.21
C ILE A 188 -0.25 -2.92 -9.65
N SER A 189 -0.82 -3.82 -10.46
CA SER A 189 -1.27 -5.13 -9.98
C SER A 189 -0.10 -5.98 -9.46
N ALA A 190 1.02 -5.98 -10.17
CA ALA A 190 2.23 -6.68 -9.72
C ALA A 190 2.77 -6.11 -8.39
N ALA A 191 2.86 -4.78 -8.29
CA ALA A 191 3.35 -4.13 -7.07
C ALA A 191 2.41 -4.35 -5.87
N MET A 192 1.10 -4.26 -6.07
CA MET A 192 0.09 -4.49 -5.03
C MET A 192 0.08 -5.94 -4.53
N THR A 193 0.33 -6.90 -5.42
CA THR A 193 0.53 -8.31 -5.03
C THR A 193 1.72 -8.46 -4.08
N GLY A 194 2.84 -7.78 -4.38
CA GLY A 194 4.01 -7.75 -3.50
C GLY A 194 3.74 -7.06 -2.15
N ILE A 195 3.03 -5.92 -2.17
CA ILE A 195 2.64 -5.20 -0.95
C ILE A 195 1.76 -6.09 -0.06
N HIS A 196 0.76 -6.77 -0.64
CA HIS A 196 -0.10 -7.69 0.10
C HIS A 196 0.70 -8.86 0.71
N ALA A 197 1.68 -9.41 -0.02
CA ALA A 197 2.55 -10.46 0.52
C ALA A 197 3.33 -9.99 1.77
N TYR A 198 3.87 -8.77 1.75
CA TYR A 198 4.53 -8.19 2.92
C TYR A 198 3.56 -7.88 4.06
N SER A 199 2.33 -7.45 3.77
CA SER A 199 1.28 -7.30 4.79
C SER A 199 1.04 -8.65 5.48
N ARG A 200 0.85 -9.74 4.73
CA ARG A 200 0.61 -11.06 5.31
C ARG A 200 1.76 -11.54 6.22
N VAL A 201 3.00 -11.38 5.78
CA VAL A 201 4.20 -11.77 6.56
C VAL A 201 4.29 -11.01 7.88
N THR A 202 3.79 -9.77 7.92
CA THR A 202 3.85 -8.93 9.11
C THR A 202 2.62 -9.03 10.01
N SER A 203 1.59 -9.79 9.64
CA SER A 203 0.37 -9.99 10.45
C SER A 203 0.65 -10.34 11.91
N GLN A 204 1.65 -11.20 12.17
CA GLN A 204 2.07 -11.59 13.53
C GLN A 204 2.56 -10.41 14.39
N PHE A 205 3.05 -9.33 13.78
CA PHE A 205 3.47 -8.11 14.49
C PHE A 205 2.28 -7.45 15.18
N ALA A 206 1.11 -7.51 14.54
CA ALA A 206 -0.16 -7.10 15.11
C ALA A 206 -0.81 -8.19 15.96
N GLY A 207 -0.16 -9.32 16.25
CA GLY A 207 -0.71 -10.46 16.98
C GLY A 207 -1.05 -11.65 16.08
N SER A 208 -1.37 -12.81 16.67
CA SER A 208 -1.51 -14.08 15.94
C SER A 208 -2.77 -14.88 16.32
N PRO A 209 -4.00 -14.35 16.14
CA PRO A 209 -5.20 -15.15 16.29
C PRO A 209 -5.39 -16.13 15.11
N GLU A 210 -6.11 -17.24 15.34
CA GLU A 210 -6.42 -18.25 14.31
C GLU A 210 -7.17 -17.65 13.11
N ASP A 211 -8.01 -16.63 13.34
CA ASP A 211 -8.83 -15.95 12.32
C ASP A 211 -8.24 -14.60 11.86
N ALA A 212 -6.92 -14.47 11.86
CA ALA A 212 -6.22 -13.27 11.38
C ALA A 212 -6.51 -13.03 9.89
N ALA A 213 -7.27 -11.97 9.58
CA ALA A 213 -7.64 -11.60 8.23
C ALA A 213 -7.11 -10.21 7.90
N TRP A 214 -6.37 -10.08 6.80
CA TRP A 214 -6.02 -8.77 6.25
C TRP A 214 -7.27 -8.09 5.68
N ARG A 215 -7.45 -6.81 5.98
CA ARG A 215 -8.58 -6.01 5.48
C ARG A 215 -8.16 -5.05 4.38
N GLN A 216 -7.14 -4.23 4.67
CA GLN A 216 -6.65 -3.24 3.75
C GLN A 216 -5.22 -2.79 4.06
N THR A 217 -4.59 -2.18 3.05
CA THR A 217 -3.35 -1.42 3.19
C THR A 217 -3.57 -0.04 2.56
N VAL A 218 -3.27 1.01 3.32
CA VAL A 218 -3.32 2.40 2.85
C VAL A 218 -1.89 2.95 2.84
N ILE A 219 -1.51 3.59 1.76
CA ILE A 219 -0.21 4.22 1.57
C ILE A 219 -0.45 5.70 1.31
N GLU A 220 0.18 6.54 2.12
CA GLU A 220 0.14 7.99 1.98
C GLU A 220 1.43 8.50 1.34
N PHE A 221 1.27 9.36 0.36
CA PHE A 221 2.30 10.20 -0.22
C PHE A 221 1.96 11.67 0.01
N GLN A 222 2.95 12.55 -0.08
CA GLN A 222 2.73 14.00 0.01
C GLN A 222 1.72 14.55 -1.03
N HIS A 223 1.54 13.85 -2.14
CA HIS A 223 0.66 14.28 -3.24
C HIS A 223 -0.63 13.45 -3.38
N GLY A 224 -0.82 12.41 -2.55
CA GLY A 224 -2.00 11.55 -2.68
C GLY A 224 -1.93 10.25 -1.91
N TRP A 225 -2.93 9.42 -2.16
CA TRP A 225 -3.21 8.20 -1.43
C TRP A 225 -3.27 7.00 -2.38
N THR A 226 -2.90 5.84 -1.87
CA THR A 226 -3.13 4.55 -2.51
C THR A 226 -3.76 3.59 -1.53
N PHE A 227 -4.83 2.94 -1.96
CA PHE A 227 -5.58 1.95 -1.21
C PHE A 227 -5.40 0.59 -1.87
N LEU A 228 -5.27 -0.44 -1.06
CA LEU A 228 -5.37 -1.83 -1.46
C LEU A 228 -6.36 -2.49 -0.51
N ILE A 229 -7.52 -2.88 -1.00
CA ILE A 229 -8.60 -3.46 -0.18
C ILE A 229 -8.96 -4.86 -0.65
N ALA A 230 -9.48 -5.69 0.25
CA ALA A 230 -9.98 -7.01 -0.10
C ALA A 230 -11.21 -6.92 -1.01
N ALA A 231 -11.18 -7.64 -2.14
CA ALA A 231 -12.30 -7.72 -3.09
C ALA A 231 -13.01 -9.10 -3.08
N GLY A 232 -12.69 -9.96 -2.09
CA GLY A 232 -13.25 -11.31 -1.96
C GLY A 232 -12.56 -12.35 -2.87
N ASP A 233 -12.68 -13.64 -2.53
CA ASP A 233 -12.11 -14.77 -3.30
C ASP A 233 -10.62 -14.62 -3.64
N GLY A 234 -9.86 -13.98 -2.74
CA GLY A 234 -8.45 -13.69 -2.92
C GLY A 234 -8.14 -12.58 -3.94
N ALA A 235 -9.15 -11.91 -4.51
CA ALA A 235 -8.99 -10.73 -5.33
C ALA A 235 -8.81 -9.47 -4.48
N PHE A 236 -8.24 -8.44 -5.09
CA PHE A 236 -7.96 -7.15 -4.47
C PHE A 236 -8.43 -6.01 -5.37
N LEU A 237 -8.80 -4.89 -4.75
CA LEU A 237 -9.05 -3.63 -5.44
C LEU A 237 -7.98 -2.63 -5.02
N ALA A 238 -7.18 -2.18 -5.99
CA ALA A 238 -6.22 -1.10 -5.78
C ALA A 238 -6.81 0.20 -6.31
N ALA A 239 -6.72 1.28 -5.54
CA ALA A 239 -7.28 2.57 -5.91
C ALA A 239 -6.36 3.73 -5.51
N ALA A 240 -6.46 4.85 -6.21
CA ALA A 240 -5.63 6.03 -5.99
C ALA A 240 -6.47 7.30 -5.96
N ALA A 241 -6.04 8.25 -5.13
CA ALA A 241 -6.66 9.55 -4.97
C ALA A 241 -5.60 10.65 -4.74
N GLU A 242 -5.94 11.89 -5.08
CA GLU A 242 -5.18 13.09 -4.73
C GLU A 242 -5.27 13.40 -3.24
N HIS A 243 -4.38 14.24 -2.71
CA HIS A 243 -4.29 14.49 -1.27
C HIS A 243 -5.51 15.24 -0.70
N ASP A 244 -6.23 16.01 -1.51
CA ASP A 244 -7.43 16.76 -1.14
C ASP A 244 -8.72 15.95 -1.28
N CYS A 245 -8.62 14.67 -1.66
CA CYS A 245 -9.75 13.75 -1.72
C CYS A 245 -10.32 13.48 -0.32
N ASP A 246 -11.65 13.40 -0.22
CA ASP A 246 -12.31 12.85 0.96
C ASP A 246 -12.05 11.33 1.02
N ILE A 247 -11.03 10.94 1.77
CA ILE A 247 -10.60 9.54 1.86
C ILE A 247 -11.64 8.64 2.55
N GLU A 248 -12.49 9.19 3.42
CA GLU A 248 -13.54 8.41 4.10
C GLU A 248 -14.68 8.10 3.14
N GLU A 249 -15.12 9.11 2.37
CA GLU A 249 -16.10 8.91 1.30
C GLU A 249 -15.53 7.94 0.24
N PHE A 250 -14.29 8.16 -0.21
CA PHE A 250 -13.68 7.32 -1.24
C PHE A 250 -13.57 5.86 -0.80
N ALA A 251 -13.05 5.62 0.42
CA ALA A 251 -12.97 4.28 0.97
C ALA A 251 -14.35 3.62 1.09
N THR A 252 -15.38 4.38 1.50
CA THR A 252 -16.76 3.88 1.58
C THR A 252 -17.26 3.43 0.21
N ARG A 253 -17.09 4.26 -0.83
CA ARG A 253 -17.49 3.92 -2.21
C ARG A 253 -16.75 2.71 -2.76
N LEU A 254 -15.46 2.57 -2.47
CA LEU A 254 -14.67 1.41 -2.87
C LEU A 254 -15.18 0.12 -2.21
N HIS A 255 -15.60 0.16 -0.94
CA HIS A 255 -16.19 -1.01 -0.28
C HIS A 255 -17.60 -1.34 -0.83
N GLU A 256 -18.41 -0.32 -1.16
CA GLU A 256 -19.74 -0.50 -1.75
C GLU A 256 -19.70 -1.10 -3.16
N VAL A 257 -18.66 -0.78 -3.95
CA VAL A 257 -18.55 -1.26 -5.33
C VAL A 257 -18.04 -2.70 -5.42
N VAL A 258 -17.20 -3.15 -4.48
CA VAL A 258 -16.57 -4.49 -4.49
C VAL A 258 -17.55 -5.64 -4.75
N PRO A 259 -18.72 -5.73 -4.08
CA PRO A 259 -19.68 -6.81 -4.34
C PRO A 259 -20.19 -6.85 -5.79
N LYS A 260 -20.29 -5.71 -6.47
CA LYS A 260 -20.75 -5.61 -7.87
C LYS A 260 -19.70 -6.16 -8.83
N LEU A 261 -18.42 -5.92 -8.53
CA LEU A 261 -17.28 -6.40 -9.32
C LEU A 261 -17.09 -7.93 -9.28
N ARG A 262 -17.76 -8.61 -8.35
CA ARG A 262 -17.71 -10.07 -8.19
C ARG A 262 -18.74 -10.80 -9.05
N ALA A 263 -19.71 -10.10 -9.64
CA ALA A 263 -20.71 -10.74 -10.49
C ALA A 263 -20.00 -11.33 -11.73
N PRO A 264 -20.21 -12.63 -12.06
CA PRO A 264 -19.63 -13.19 -13.26
C PRO A 264 -20.14 -12.41 -14.48
N GLU A 265 -19.24 -12.02 -15.39
CA GLU A 265 -19.63 -11.57 -16.72
C GLU A 265 -20.63 -12.58 -17.28
N ALA A 266 -21.85 -12.12 -17.59
CA ALA A 266 -22.86 -12.97 -18.20
C ALA A 266 -22.23 -13.63 -19.45
N PRO A 267 -22.36 -14.96 -19.62
CA PRO A 267 -21.78 -15.62 -20.77
C PRO A 267 -22.37 -14.99 -22.03
N TRP A 268 -21.49 -14.41 -22.85
CA TRP A 268 -21.78 -13.94 -24.19
C TRP A 268 -22.52 -15.05 -24.94
N SER A 269 -23.85 -14.95 -25.01
CA SER A 269 -24.65 -15.84 -25.83
C SER A 269 -24.23 -15.58 -27.27
N LYS A 270 -23.58 -16.58 -27.88
CA LYS A 270 -23.25 -16.63 -29.30
C LYS A 270 -24.44 -16.15 -30.14
N ALA A 271 -24.36 -14.91 -30.65
CA ALA A 271 -25.00 -14.56 -31.90
C ALA A 271 -24.20 -15.23 -33.03
N VAL A 272 -24.44 -16.53 -33.20
CA VAL A 272 -24.21 -17.28 -34.44
C VAL A 272 -25.60 -17.86 -34.70
N GLY A 273 -26.34 -17.58 -35.76
CA GLY A 273 -26.00 -17.16 -37.11
C GLY A 273 -27.15 -17.74 -37.95
N HIS A 274 -27.56 -17.01 -38.99
CA HIS A 274 -28.61 -17.39 -39.92
C HIS A 274 -28.54 -18.85 -40.41
N ALA A 275 -29.69 -19.52 -40.42
CA ALA A 275 -30.25 -20.14 -41.62
C ALA A 275 -31.79 -20.16 -41.48
#